data_AF-A0A5D4TUP9-F1
#
_entry.id   AF-A0A5D4TUP9-F1
#
_cell.length_a   1.000
_cell.length_b   1.000
_cell.length_c   1.000
_cell.angle_alpha   90.00
_cell.angle_beta   90.00
_cell.angle_gamma   90.00
#
_symmetry.space_group_name_H-M   'P 1'
#
loop_
_entity.id
_entity.type
_entity.pdbx_description
1 polymer ?
#
loop_
_entity_poly.entity_id
_entity_poly.type
_entity_poly.pdbx_seq_one_letter_code
_entity_poly.pdbx_strand_id
1 'polypeptide(L)' 'MDYKLNAVDSEIPVIVTIDPDNGIYTIRKSDTSGEVFNDPEDLLAWYMTNLEPGSFTSSIDYQKAIQWIKANLH' A
#
# COMPACT_ATOMS: atom_id res chain seq x y z
N MET A 1 -1.48 11.55 -1.29
CA MET A 1 -0.85 11.27 0.03
C MET A 1 -0.14 9.92 -0.03
N ASP A 2 0.96 9.76 0.70
CA ASP A 2 1.77 8.53 0.69
C ASP A 2 1.85 7.86 2.08
N TYR A 3 1.74 6.55 2.11
CA TYR A 3 1.93 5.70 3.28
C TYR A 3 3.12 4.76 3.05
N LYS A 4 4.01 4.62 4.04
CA LYS A 4 5.22 3.80 3.93
C LYS A 4 5.17 2.64 4.92
N LEU A 5 5.50 1.45 4.43
CA LEU A 5 5.54 0.19 5.16
C LEU A 5 6.92 -0.41 5.03
N ASN A 6 7.56 -0.72 6.16
CA ASN A 6 8.89 -1.35 6.14
C ASN A 6 8.73 -2.87 6.00
N ALA A 7 9.25 -3.41 4.90
CA ALA A 7 9.31 -4.85 4.68
C ALA A 7 10.43 -5.47 5.53
N VAL A 8 10.28 -6.75 5.91
CA VAL A 8 11.34 -7.49 6.64
C VAL A 8 12.42 -7.98 5.67
N ASP A 9 12.03 -8.26 4.44
CA ASP A 9 12.85 -8.94 3.44
C ASP A 9 13.80 -8.01 2.67
N SER A 10 13.64 -6.69 2.81
CA SER A 10 14.33 -5.70 2.00
C SER A 10 14.47 -4.36 2.72
N GLU A 11 15.54 -3.63 2.42
CA GLU A 11 15.77 -2.26 2.92
C GLU A 11 14.84 -1.23 2.25
N ILE A 12 14.15 -1.62 1.18
CA ILE A 12 13.25 -0.75 0.42
C ILE A 12 11.84 -0.86 1.01
N PRO A 13 11.25 0.25 1.50
CA PRO A 13 9.89 0.22 2.02
C PRO A 13 8.87 0.08 0.88
N VAL A 14 7.76 -0.59 1.17
CA VAL A 14 6.56 -0.56 0.34
C VAL A 14 5.89 0.79 0.52
N ILE A 15 5.57 1.48 -0.57
CA ILE A 15 4.96 2.81 -0.56
C ILE A 15 3.59 2.71 -1.23
N VAL A 16 2.55 3.11 -0.51
CA VAL A 16 1.18 3.20 -1.03
C VAL A 16 0.85 4.68 -1.23
N THR A 17 0.54 5.07 -2.44
CA THR A 17 0.13 6.44 -2.79
C THR A 17 -1.34 6.45 -3.16
N ILE A 18 -2.11 7.31 -2.48
CA ILE A 18 -3.52 7.58 -2.77
C ILE A 18 -3.68 9.09 -2.88
N ASP A 19 -3.98 9.56 -4.08
CA ASP A 19 -4.24 10.96 -4.38
C ASP A 19 -5.54 11.04 -5.21
N PRO A 20 -6.69 11.19 -4.53
CA PRO A 20 -7.99 11.27 -5.20
C PRO A 20 -8.13 12.52 -6.07
N ASP A 21 -7.48 13.62 -5.69
CA ASP A 21 -7.54 14.89 -6.42
C ASP A 21 -6.93 14.77 -7.82
N ASN A 22 -5.88 13.94 -7.95
CA ASN A 22 -5.20 13.65 -9.21
C ASN A 22 -5.57 12.29 -9.83
N GLY A 23 -6.42 11.50 -9.16
CA GLY A 23 -6.76 10.13 -9.57
C GLY A 23 -5.57 9.18 -9.58
N ILE A 24 -4.58 9.39 -8.71
CA ILE A 24 -3.36 8.58 -8.64
C ILE A 24 -3.49 7.58 -7.49
N TYR A 25 -3.49 6.29 -7.84
CA TYR A 25 -3.50 5.19 -6.89
C TYR A 25 -2.36 4.25 -7.26
N THR A 26 -1.29 4.20 -6.46
CA THR A 26 -0.13 3.35 -6.80
C THR A 26 0.41 2.63 -5.57
N ILE A 27 0.97 1.45 -5.78
CA ILE A 27 1.73 0.71 -4.77
C ILE A 27 3.12 0.44 -5.34
N ARG A 28 4.15 0.94 -4.68
CA ARG A 28 5.55 0.59 -4.96
C ARG A 28 6.02 -0.46 -3.97
N LYS A 29 6.47 -1.60 -4.47
CA LYS A 29 6.95 -2.73 -3.67
C LYS A 29 8.44 -2.58 -3.30
N SER A 30 8.87 -3.41 -2.35
CA SER A 30 10.25 -3.51 -1.90
C SER A 30 11.21 -4.10 -2.94
N ASP A 31 10.67 -4.75 -3.98
CA ASP A 31 11.40 -5.32 -5.13
C ASP A 31 11.64 -4.31 -6.26
N THR A 32 11.42 -3.00 -6.01
CA THR A 32 11.46 -1.88 -6.96
C THR A 32 10.36 -1.84 -8.02
N SER A 33 9.51 -2.85 -8.11
CA SER A 33 8.35 -2.82 -8.99
C SER A 33 7.22 -1.97 -8.37
N GLY A 34 6.26 -1.56 -9.20
CA GLY A 34 5.11 -0.82 -8.73
C GLY A 34 3.89 -1.08 -9.61
N GLU A 35 2.74 -1.05 -8.98
CA GLU A 35 1.44 -1.22 -9.61
C GLU A 35 0.68 0.10 -9.57
N VAL A 36 -0.04 0.40 -10.64
CA VAL A 36 -0.91 1.57 -10.77
C VAL A 36 -2.34 1.09 -10.90
N PHE A 37 -3.25 1.73 -10.19
CA PHE A 37 -4.66 1.40 -10.13
C PHE A 37 -5.48 2.60 -10.58
N ASN A 38 -6.63 2.34 -11.19
CA ASN A 38 -7.57 3.39 -11.56
C ASN A 38 -8.49 3.75 -10.38
N ASP A 39 -8.79 2.75 -9.53
CA ASP A 39 -9.70 2.90 -8.41
C ASP A 39 -9.00 2.49 -7.09
N PRO A 40 -9.31 3.18 -5.98
CA PRO A 40 -8.69 2.87 -4.69
C PRO A 40 -9.22 1.56 -4.08
N GLU A 41 -10.39 1.09 -4.50
CA GLU A 41 -10.92 -0.24 -4.13
C GLU A 41 -10.07 -1.37 -4.73
N ASP A 42 -9.68 -1.24 -6.01
CA ASP A 42 -8.79 -2.18 -6.68
C ASP A 42 -7.40 -2.20 -6.02
N LEU A 43 -6.89 -1.03 -5.65
CA LEU A 43 -5.65 -0.91 -4.88
C LEU A 43 -5.75 -1.68 -3.56
N LEU A 44 -6.85 -1.52 -2.81
CA LEU A 44 -7.05 -2.21 -1.54
C LEU A 44 -7.14 -3.73 -1.72
N ALA A 45 -7.91 -4.19 -2.71
CA ALA A 45 -8.05 -5.61 -3.01
C ALA A 45 -6.70 -6.23 -3.40
N TRP A 46 -5.93 -5.54 -4.24
CA TRP A 46 -4.59 -5.96 -4.62
C TRP A 46 -3.65 -5.99 -3.42
N TYR A 47 -3.67 -4.95 -2.58
CA TYR A 47 -2.87 -4.85 -1.35
C TYR A 47 -3.12 -6.08 -0.45
N MET A 48 -4.39 -6.40 -0.19
CA MET A 48 -4.75 -7.54 0.68
C MET A 48 -4.45 -8.91 0.07
N THR A 49 -4.38 -9.00 -1.26
CA THR A 49 -4.13 -10.26 -1.97
C THR A 49 -2.64 -10.53 -2.15
N ASN A 50 -1.84 -9.49 -2.41
CA ASN A 50 -0.43 -9.62 -2.77
C ASN A 50 0.52 -9.34 -1.61
N LEU A 51 0.08 -8.57 -0.61
CA LEU A 51 0.89 -8.23 0.55
C LEU A 51 0.36 -8.97 1.76
N GLU A 52 1.25 -9.75 2.39
CA GLU A 52 0.91 -10.50 3.59
C GLU A 52 1.45 -9.78 4.84
N PRO A 53 0.71 -9.76 5.96
CA PRO A 53 1.13 -9.10 7.19
C PRO A 53 2.44 -9.65 7.77
N GLY A 54 2.85 -10.87 7.40
CA GLY A 54 4.13 -11.46 7.78
C GLY A 54 5.34 -10.96 6.98
N SER A 55 5.11 -10.27 5.85
CA SER A 55 6.17 -9.67 5.03
C SER A 55 6.69 -8.34 5.58
N PHE A 56 6.04 -7.81 6.63
CA PHE A 56 6.35 -6.51 7.23
C PHE A 56 6.89 -6.67 8.65
N THR A 57 7.75 -5.72 9.05
CA THR A 57 8.35 -5.72 10.41
C THR A 57 7.30 -5.56 11.51
N SER A 58 6.12 -5.05 11.15
CA SER A 58 5.00 -4.79 12.05
C SER A 58 3.69 -5.13 11.35
N SER A 59 3.03 -6.19 11.80
CA SER A 59 1.67 -6.52 11.34
C SER A 59 0.64 -5.45 11.73
N ILE A 60 0.96 -4.62 12.73
CA ILE A 60 0.14 -3.46 13.10
C ILE A 60 0.21 -2.40 11.99
N ASP A 61 1.38 -2.17 11.39
CA ASP A 61 1.51 -1.17 10.33
C ASP A 61 0.81 -1.60 9.05
N TYR A 62 0.81 -2.91 8.75
CA TYR A 62 -0.03 -3.49 7.70
C TYR A 62 -1.53 -3.18 7.93
N GLN A 63 -2.04 -3.40 9.14
CA GLN A 63 -3.43 -3.10 9.47
C GLN A 63 -3.73 -1.59 9.41
N LYS A 64 -2.81 -0.75 9.87
CA LYS A 64 -2.94 0.72 9.77
C LYS A 64 -2.98 1.19 8.33
N ALA A 65 -2.19 0.60 7.43
CA ALA A 65 -2.25 0.91 6.00
C ALA A 65 -3.63 0.61 5.43
N ILE A 66 -4.24 -0.54 5.76
CA ILE A 66 -5.61 -0.87 5.34
C ILE A 66 -6.62 0.17 5.84
N GLN A 67 -6.54 0.55 7.12
CA GLN A 67 -7.43 1.57 7.69
C GLN A 67 -7.23 2.93 7.02
N TRP A 68 -5.97 3.29 6.76
CA TRP A 68 -5.62 4.51 6.06
C TRP A 68 -6.14 4.52 4.63
N ILE A 69 -5.96 3.44 3.86
CA ILE A 69 -6.52 3.30 2.51
C ILE A 69 -8.03 3.49 2.56
N LYS A 70 -8.73 2.79 3.46
CA LYS A 70 -10.18 2.88 3.63
C LYS A 70 -10.68 4.28 3.98
N ALA A 71 -9.94 5.00 4.83
CA ALA A 71 -10.26 6.37 5.19
C ALA A 71 -10.09 7.37 4.03
N ASN A 72 -9.43 6.97 2.95
CA ASN A 72 -9.23 7.80 1.75
C ASN A 72 -10.05 7.29 0.54
N LEU A 73 -11.00 6.36 0.74
CA LEU A 73 -11.94 5.86 -0.29
C LEU A 73 -13.14 6.80 -0.55
N HIS A 74 -12.99 8.11 -0.32
CA HIS A 74 -14.13 9.04 -0.30
C HIS A 74 -14.52 9.62 -1.67
#